data_AF-A0A950NA43-F1
#
_entry.id   AF-A0A950NA43-F1
#
_cell.length_a   1.000
_cell.length_b   1.000
_cell.length_c   1.000
_cell.angle_alpha   90.00
_cell.angle_beta   90.00
_cell.angle_gamma   90.00
#
_symmetry.space_group_name_H-M   'P 1'
#
loop_
_entity.id
_entity.type
_entity.pdbx_description
1 polymer ?
#
loop_
_entity_poly.entity_id
_entity_poly.type
_entity_poly.pdbx_seq_one_letter_code
_entity_poly.pdbx_strand_id
1 'polypeptide(L)'
;AAAAPAPAAAPATLEEDIQKIVDAKVEEKLQQKKNSTPGGEDRKMPLFDLAKELSLDDAAQAKVAVIANTVKKEIFDIIKTPRVDGTNLADELLTAFTSGETAAVQKVFGKLFTDKIPGTDTPYVTAVARVQEKANQGLKQTMGADAFGKYQGMNLKPENIETGFDPWLDYLQQKGK
;
A
#
# COMPACT_ATOMS: atom_id res chain seq x y z
N ALA A 1 15.36 -29.75 -44.15
CA ALA A 1 14.50 -29.23 -43.07
C ALA A 1 15.42 -28.81 -41.92
N ALA A 2 15.57 -27.51 -41.67
CA ALA A 2 16.38 -26.99 -40.58
C ALA A 2 15.46 -26.73 -39.38
N ALA A 3 15.74 -27.39 -38.25
CA ALA A 3 15.02 -27.20 -37.01
C ALA A 3 15.38 -25.83 -36.41
N ALA A 4 14.36 -25.06 -36.04
CA ALA A 4 14.52 -23.78 -35.36
C ALA A 4 15.06 -23.99 -33.93
N PRO A 5 15.96 -23.12 -33.43
CA PRO A 5 16.38 -23.16 -32.03
C PRO A 5 15.24 -22.73 -31.11
N ALA A 6 15.04 -23.49 -30.03
CA ALA A 6 14.07 -23.20 -28.98
C ALA A 6 14.36 -21.85 -28.29
N PRO A 7 13.34 -21.13 -27.79
CA PRO A 7 13.54 -19.87 -27.09
C PRO A 7 14.34 -20.10 -25.79
N ALA A 8 15.41 -19.32 -25.63
CA ALA A 8 16.23 -19.31 -24.44
C ALA A 8 15.37 -18.99 -23.21
N ALA A 9 15.38 -19.90 -22.23
CA ALA A 9 14.82 -19.68 -20.92
C ALA A 9 15.49 -18.45 -20.28
N ALA A 10 14.68 -17.50 -19.82
CA ALA A 10 15.17 -16.38 -19.03
C ALA A 10 15.89 -16.91 -17.77
N PRO A 11 17.02 -16.32 -17.34
CA PRO A 11 17.81 -16.85 -16.25
C PRO A 11 17.07 -16.71 -14.91
N ALA A 12 16.92 -17.82 -14.19
CA ALA A 12 16.30 -17.95 -12.87
C ALA A 12 16.90 -17.05 -11.76
N THR A 13 17.99 -16.34 -12.07
CA THR A 13 18.72 -15.48 -11.12
C THR A 13 17.99 -14.19 -10.79
N LEU A 14 17.13 -13.66 -11.69
CA LEU A 14 16.40 -12.42 -11.41
C LEU A 14 15.31 -12.62 -10.36
N GLU A 15 14.61 -13.76 -10.41
CA GLU A 15 13.56 -14.08 -9.44
C GLU A 15 14.15 -14.32 -8.05
N GLU A 16 15.29 -15.00 -7.94
CA GLU A 16 16.00 -15.16 -6.65
C GLU A 16 16.55 -13.83 -6.09
N ASP A 17 17.09 -12.95 -6.94
CA ASP A 17 17.56 -11.63 -6.51
C ASP A 17 16.41 -10.72 -6.10
N ILE A 18 15.29 -10.74 -6.84
CA ILE A 18 14.08 -10.01 -6.48
C ILE A 18 13.50 -10.55 -5.17
N GLN A 19 13.42 -11.87 -5.03
CA GLN A 19 12.95 -12.52 -3.81
C GLN A 19 13.83 -12.11 -2.61
N LYS A 20 15.15 -12.11 -2.76
CA LYS A 20 16.08 -11.62 -1.73
C LYS A 20 15.92 -10.13 -1.42
N ILE A 21 15.66 -9.28 -2.40
CA ILE A 21 15.39 -7.85 -2.18
C ILE A 21 14.06 -7.64 -1.45
N VAL A 22 13.05 -8.45 -1.79
CA VAL A 22 11.73 -8.43 -1.15
C VAL A 22 11.84 -8.97 0.27
N ASP A 23 12.49 -10.11 0.50
CA ASP A 23 12.75 -10.67 1.82
C ASP A 23 13.59 -9.73 2.67
N ALA A 24 14.63 -9.10 2.10
CA ALA A 24 15.42 -8.08 2.78
C ALA A 24 14.59 -6.84 3.13
N LYS A 25 13.69 -6.37 2.24
CA LYS A 25 12.79 -5.24 2.54
C LYS A 25 11.69 -5.61 3.53
N VAL A 26 11.17 -6.83 3.48
CA VAL A 26 10.15 -7.34 4.41
C VAL A 26 10.79 -7.53 5.78
N GLU A 27 11.98 -8.12 5.85
CA GLU A 27 12.76 -8.28 7.06
C GLU A 27 13.24 -6.93 7.60
N GLU A 28 13.69 -6.00 6.76
CA GLU A 28 13.97 -4.61 7.14
C GLU A 28 12.71 -3.93 7.70
N LYS A 29 11.54 -4.11 7.08
CA LYS A 29 10.26 -3.58 7.60
C LYS A 29 9.85 -4.25 8.91
N LEU A 30 10.08 -5.55 9.08
CA LEU A 30 9.78 -6.30 10.31
C LEU A 30 10.77 -5.99 11.44
N GLN A 31 12.04 -5.77 11.12
CA GLN A 31 13.08 -5.39 12.05
C GLN A 31 12.99 -3.89 12.40
N GLN A 32 12.62 -3.02 11.47
CA GLN A 32 12.19 -1.64 11.76
C GLN A 32 10.98 -1.63 12.70
N LYS A 33 10.06 -2.59 12.59
CA LYS A 33 8.95 -2.77 13.56
C LYS A 33 9.43 -3.17 14.96
N LYS A 34 10.59 -3.84 15.08
CA LYS A 34 11.21 -4.23 16.35
C LYS A 34 12.14 -3.16 16.95
N ASN A 35 12.80 -2.35 16.11
CA ASN A 35 13.82 -1.39 16.53
C ASN A 35 13.39 0.09 16.45
N SER A 36 12.24 0.41 15.86
CA SER A 36 11.72 1.77 15.88
C SER A 36 11.14 2.08 17.25
N THR A 37 11.53 3.24 17.80
CA THR A 37 10.80 3.95 18.85
C THR A 37 9.29 3.81 18.63
N PRO A 38 8.47 3.55 19.67
CA PRO A 38 7.04 3.31 19.50
C PRO A 38 6.40 4.51 18.79
N GLY A 39 6.02 4.32 17.51
CA GLY A 39 5.34 5.35 16.71
C GLY A 39 5.86 5.61 15.29
N GLY A 40 6.79 4.82 14.75
CA GLY A 40 7.50 5.15 13.51
C GLY A 40 6.78 4.97 12.16
N GLU A 41 6.11 3.86 11.84
CA GLU A 41 5.71 3.60 10.43
C GLU A 41 4.30 3.04 10.21
N ASP A 42 3.61 2.67 11.29
CA ASP A 42 2.23 2.17 11.30
C ASP A 42 1.34 3.06 12.20
N ARG A 43 1.81 4.28 12.50
CA ARG A 43 1.09 5.19 13.39
C ARG A 43 -0.15 5.69 12.66
N LYS A 44 -1.29 5.06 12.95
CA LYS A 44 -2.58 5.62 12.60
C LYS A 44 -2.78 6.89 13.41
N MET A 45 -3.24 7.95 12.77
CA MET A 45 -3.54 9.22 13.43
C MET A 45 -4.94 9.67 13.06
N PRO A 46 -5.83 9.87 14.04
CA PRO A 46 -7.13 10.49 13.80
C PRO A 46 -6.98 11.82 13.07
N LEU A 47 -7.83 12.05 12.07
CA LEU A 47 -7.84 13.29 11.30
C LEU A 47 -7.95 14.52 12.21
N PHE A 48 -8.73 14.41 13.29
CA PHE A 48 -8.89 15.49 14.27
C PHE A 48 -7.57 15.82 14.99
N ASP A 49 -6.82 14.80 15.43
CA ASP A 49 -5.52 15.00 16.08
C ASP A 49 -4.49 15.55 15.11
N LEU A 50 -4.51 15.05 13.86
CA LEU A 50 -3.66 15.56 12.79
C LEU A 50 -3.96 17.04 12.51
N ALA A 51 -5.24 17.40 12.39
CA ALA A 51 -5.66 18.78 12.15
C ALA A 51 -5.21 19.71 13.28
N LYS A 52 -5.32 19.25 14.54
CA LYS A 52 -4.85 20.00 15.71
C LYS A 52 -3.33 20.20 15.68
N GLU A 53 -2.56 19.15 15.42
CA GLU A 53 -1.10 19.21 15.46
C GLU A 53 -0.50 20.03 14.32
N LEU A 54 -1.15 19.99 13.16
CA LEU A 54 -0.80 20.79 11.99
C LEU A 54 -1.46 22.18 11.97
N SER A 55 -2.34 22.47 12.94
CA SER A 55 -3.12 23.71 13.01
C SER A 55 -3.91 23.99 11.72
N LEU A 56 -4.56 22.95 11.17
CA LEU A 56 -5.39 23.05 9.98
C LEU A 56 -6.74 23.69 10.34
N ASP A 57 -7.27 24.50 9.43
CA ASP A 57 -8.66 24.94 9.49
C ASP A 57 -9.63 23.84 9.04
N ASP A 58 -10.93 24.03 9.31
CA ASP A 58 -11.97 23.06 8.98
C ASP A 58 -12.04 22.73 7.48
N ALA A 59 -11.74 23.70 6.60
CA ALA A 59 -11.78 23.51 5.16
C ALA A 59 -10.60 22.65 4.67
N ALA A 60 -9.41 22.89 5.21
CA ALA A 60 -8.21 22.09 4.98
C ALA A 60 -8.37 20.69 5.57
N GLN A 61 -8.92 20.56 6.78
CA GLN A 61 -9.24 19.28 7.41
C GLN A 61 -10.18 18.44 6.54
N ALA A 62 -11.27 19.04 6.03
CA ALA A 62 -12.22 18.33 5.15
C ALA A 62 -11.54 17.84 3.85
N LYS A 63 -10.68 18.67 3.24
CA LYS A 63 -9.92 18.29 2.04
C LYS A 63 -8.90 17.18 2.32
N VAL A 64 -8.19 17.24 3.45
CA VAL A 64 -7.30 16.17 3.89
C VAL A 64 -8.07 14.86 4.07
N ALA A 65 -9.28 14.90 4.64
CA ALA A 65 -10.14 13.74 4.75
C ALA A 65 -10.46 13.11 3.39
N VAL A 66 -10.85 13.94 2.42
CA VAL A 66 -11.15 13.51 1.05
C VAL A 66 -9.92 12.87 0.40
N ILE A 67 -8.74 13.47 0.55
CA ILE A 67 -7.49 12.93 0.01
C ILE A 67 -7.18 11.57 0.65
N ALA A 68 -7.21 11.47 1.98
CA ALA A 68 -6.96 10.22 2.69
C ALA A 68 -7.94 9.10 2.27
N ASN A 69 -9.23 9.43 2.14
CA ASN A 69 -10.25 8.48 1.69
C ASN A 69 -10.02 8.03 0.24
N THR A 70 -9.66 8.97 -0.63
CA THR A 70 -9.36 8.69 -2.04
C THR A 70 -8.17 7.77 -2.17
N VAL A 71 -7.10 7.98 -1.40
CA VAL A 71 -5.93 7.11 -1.38
C VAL A 71 -6.27 5.70 -0.94
N LYS A 72 -6.99 5.57 0.19
CA LYS A 72 -7.41 4.26 0.69
C LYS A 72 -8.20 3.51 -0.37
N LYS A 73 -9.14 4.21 -1.03
CA LYS A 73 -9.94 3.65 -2.11
C LYS A 73 -9.11 3.28 -3.34
N GLU A 74 -8.24 4.16 -3.84
CA GLU A 74 -7.41 3.89 -5.02
C GLU A 74 -6.44 2.72 -4.77
N ILE A 75 -5.81 2.65 -3.59
CA ILE A 75 -4.98 1.50 -3.19
C ILE A 75 -5.82 0.22 -3.15
N PHE A 76 -7.02 0.30 -2.58
CA PHE A 76 -7.92 -0.85 -2.48
C PHE A 76 -8.40 -1.32 -3.86
N ASP A 77 -8.79 -0.41 -4.75
CA ASP A 77 -9.23 -0.73 -6.11
C ASP A 77 -8.11 -1.37 -6.93
N ILE A 78 -6.86 -0.94 -6.73
CA ILE A 78 -5.67 -1.59 -7.31
C ILE A 78 -5.62 -3.06 -6.89
N ILE A 79 -5.63 -3.38 -5.59
CA ILE A 79 -5.52 -4.77 -5.11
C ILE A 79 -6.77 -5.63 -5.39
N LYS A 80 -7.93 -5.00 -5.57
CA LYS A 80 -9.18 -5.66 -5.95
C LYS A 80 -9.30 -5.93 -7.46
N THR A 81 -8.33 -5.48 -8.25
CA THR A 81 -8.34 -5.71 -9.70
C THR A 81 -8.33 -7.23 -9.98
N PRO A 82 -9.35 -7.76 -10.69
CA PRO A 82 -9.47 -9.19 -10.92
C PRO A 82 -8.37 -9.69 -11.85
N ARG A 83 -7.83 -10.86 -11.52
CA ARG A 83 -6.86 -11.61 -12.32
C ARG A 83 -7.58 -12.55 -13.29
N VAL A 84 -6.81 -13.12 -14.22
CA VAL A 84 -7.32 -14.05 -15.23
C VAL A 84 -7.93 -15.33 -14.65
N ASP A 85 -7.54 -15.69 -13.44
CA ASP A 85 -8.05 -16.86 -12.69
C ASP A 85 -9.31 -16.54 -11.85
N GLY A 86 -9.82 -15.30 -11.93
CA GLY A 86 -10.98 -14.85 -11.16
C GLY A 86 -10.67 -14.46 -9.71
N THR A 87 -9.42 -14.57 -9.26
CA THR A 87 -8.98 -14.11 -7.94
C THR A 87 -8.53 -12.66 -7.95
N ASN A 88 -8.31 -12.08 -6.78
CA ASN A 88 -7.65 -10.76 -6.63
C ASN A 88 -6.75 -10.78 -5.39
N LEU A 89 -5.86 -9.79 -5.28
CA LEU A 89 -4.95 -9.71 -4.14
C LEU A 89 -5.65 -9.37 -2.83
N ALA A 90 -6.78 -8.66 -2.88
CA ALA A 90 -7.55 -8.37 -1.66
C ALA A 90 -8.06 -9.65 -0.99
N ASP A 91 -8.50 -10.63 -1.77
CA ASP A 91 -8.94 -11.95 -1.30
C ASP A 91 -7.78 -12.79 -0.77
N GLU A 92 -6.63 -12.76 -1.44
CA GLU A 92 -5.42 -13.43 -0.95
C GLU A 92 -4.94 -12.83 0.36
N LEU A 93 -4.92 -11.49 0.46
CA LEU A 93 -4.57 -10.78 1.70
C LEU A 93 -5.53 -11.13 2.81
N LEU A 94 -6.84 -11.10 2.55
CA LEU A 94 -7.84 -11.45 3.55
C LEU A 94 -7.65 -12.89 4.05
N THR A 95 -7.48 -13.83 3.12
CA THR A 95 -7.24 -15.24 3.45
C THR A 95 -6.00 -15.40 4.31
N ALA A 96 -4.90 -14.75 3.94
CA ALA A 96 -3.64 -14.76 4.68
C ALA A 96 -3.76 -14.11 6.08
N PHE A 97 -4.55 -13.05 6.23
CA PHE A 97 -4.81 -12.44 7.54
C PHE A 97 -5.65 -13.35 8.43
N THR A 98 -6.68 -13.99 7.87
CA THR A 98 -7.57 -14.89 8.63
C THR A 98 -6.94 -16.23 8.98
N SER A 99 -5.92 -16.68 8.23
CA SER A 99 -5.22 -17.94 8.53
C SER A 99 -4.35 -17.85 9.79
N GLY A 100 -3.99 -16.64 10.23
CA GLY A 100 -3.09 -16.40 11.35
C GLY A 100 -1.62 -16.76 11.07
N GLU A 101 -1.29 -17.14 9.84
CA GLU A 101 0.08 -17.50 9.44
C GLU A 101 0.84 -16.29 8.89
N THR A 102 1.82 -15.80 9.65
CA THR A 102 2.68 -14.68 9.24
C THR A 102 3.35 -14.91 7.87
N ALA A 103 3.75 -16.15 7.58
CA ALA A 103 4.38 -16.51 6.31
C ALA A 103 3.41 -16.35 5.11
N ALA A 104 2.13 -16.63 5.31
CA ALA A 104 1.12 -16.41 4.27
C ALA A 104 0.96 -14.92 3.97
N VAL A 105 0.93 -14.07 5.00
CA VAL A 105 0.86 -12.61 4.85
C VAL A 105 2.10 -12.08 4.13
N GLN A 106 3.30 -12.52 4.53
CA GLN A 106 4.56 -12.13 3.89
C GLN A 106 4.59 -12.53 2.41
N LYS A 107 4.13 -13.73 2.07
CA LYS A 107 4.07 -14.20 0.69
C LYS A 107 3.17 -13.31 -0.18
N VAL A 108 1.97 -12.98 0.32
CA VAL A 108 1.07 -12.08 -0.41
C VAL A 108 1.62 -10.65 -0.48
N PHE A 109 2.30 -10.20 0.58
CA PHE A 109 3.03 -8.93 0.54
C PHE A 109 4.13 -8.93 -0.51
N GLY A 110 4.91 -10.01 -0.62
CA GLY A 110 5.94 -10.16 -1.64
C GLY A 110 5.38 -10.05 -3.05
N LYS A 111 4.20 -10.64 -3.30
CA LYS A 111 3.47 -10.50 -4.57
C LYS A 111 3.15 -9.04 -4.91
N LEU A 112 2.96 -8.14 -3.94
CA LEU A 112 2.74 -6.73 -4.25
C LEU A 112 3.98 -6.08 -4.90
N PHE A 113 5.19 -6.58 -4.60
CA PHE A 113 6.43 -6.08 -5.17
C PHE A 113 6.77 -6.72 -6.51
N THR A 114 6.39 -7.99 -6.71
CA THR A 114 6.76 -8.76 -7.90
C THR A 114 5.69 -8.79 -8.97
N ASP A 115 4.42 -8.89 -8.57
CA ASP A 115 3.32 -9.08 -9.50
C ASP A 115 2.92 -7.76 -10.14
N LYS A 116 2.52 -7.87 -11.41
CA LYS A 116 1.93 -6.77 -12.18
C LYS A 116 0.42 -6.73 -11.99
N ILE A 117 -0.16 -5.54 -12.05
CA ILE A 117 -1.62 -5.38 -12.09
C ILE A 117 -2.13 -5.97 -13.40
N PRO A 118 -3.16 -6.86 -13.37
CA PRO A 118 -3.77 -7.44 -14.55
C PRO A 118 -4.11 -6.41 -15.61
N GLY A 119 -3.72 -6.69 -16.86
CA GLY A 119 -3.92 -5.77 -17.98
C GLY A 119 -2.91 -4.60 -18.04
N THR A 120 -1.89 -4.58 -17.19
CA THR A 120 -0.85 -3.54 -17.20
C THR A 120 0.56 -4.12 -17.02
N ASP A 121 1.58 -3.34 -17.37
CA ASP A 121 2.99 -3.65 -17.06
C ASP A 121 3.47 -3.11 -15.71
N THR A 122 2.58 -2.50 -14.91
CA THR A 122 2.95 -1.83 -13.67
C THR A 122 2.84 -2.78 -12.48
N PRO A 123 3.91 -2.96 -11.68
CA PRO A 123 3.84 -3.69 -10.41
C PRO A 123 2.87 -3.05 -9.43
N TYR A 124 2.21 -3.85 -8.60
CA TYR A 124 1.26 -3.34 -7.59
C TYR A 124 1.90 -2.26 -6.69
N VAL A 125 3.12 -2.50 -6.18
CA VAL A 125 3.83 -1.54 -5.34
C VAL A 125 4.10 -0.22 -6.05
N THR A 126 4.42 -0.25 -7.35
CA THR A 126 4.67 0.96 -8.13
C THR A 126 3.40 1.76 -8.32
N ALA A 127 2.27 1.10 -8.55
CA ALA A 127 0.98 1.77 -8.63
C ALA A 127 0.57 2.40 -7.29
N VAL A 128 0.73 1.66 -6.19
CA VAL A 128 0.48 2.19 -4.83
C VAL A 128 1.38 3.38 -4.53
N ALA A 129 2.67 3.31 -4.87
CA ALA A 129 3.60 4.43 -4.67
C ALA A 129 3.17 5.68 -5.46
N ARG A 130 2.68 5.53 -6.70
CA ARG A 130 2.14 6.65 -7.49
C ARG A 130 0.90 7.27 -6.84
N VAL A 131 0.01 6.45 -6.29
CA VAL A 131 -1.16 6.93 -5.54
C VAL A 131 -0.73 7.72 -4.31
N GLN A 132 0.24 7.21 -3.55
CA GLN A 132 0.78 7.90 -2.38
C GLN A 132 1.48 9.21 -2.75
N GLU A 133 2.23 9.25 -3.85
CA GLU A 133 2.87 10.47 -4.32
C GLU A 133 1.84 11.54 -4.71
N LYS A 134 0.83 11.17 -5.49
CA LYS A 134 -0.30 12.03 -5.87
C LYS A 134 -1.00 12.59 -4.62
N ALA A 135 -1.21 11.75 -3.62
CA ALA A 135 -1.80 12.15 -2.35
C ALA A 135 -0.94 13.13 -1.59
N ASN A 136 0.36 12.88 -1.48
CA ASN A 136 1.31 13.77 -0.83
C ASN A 136 1.35 15.14 -1.51
N GLN A 137 1.29 15.19 -2.84
CA GLN A 137 1.15 16.44 -3.59
C GLN A 137 -0.16 17.16 -3.23
N GLY A 138 -1.29 16.45 -3.22
CA GLY A 138 -2.59 17.02 -2.84
C GLY A 138 -2.63 17.51 -1.38
N LEU A 139 -2.01 16.77 -0.46
CA LEU A 139 -1.84 17.15 0.94
C LEU A 139 -1.03 18.43 1.03
N LYS A 140 0.15 18.50 0.40
CA LYS A 140 1.00 19.70 0.36
C LYS A 140 0.26 20.92 -0.16
N GLN A 141 -0.54 20.77 -1.22
CA GLN A 141 -1.36 21.87 -1.75
C GLN A 141 -2.47 22.29 -0.79
N THR A 142 -3.03 21.35 -0.03
CA THR A 142 -4.15 21.59 0.88
C THR A 142 -3.73 22.23 2.20
N MET A 143 -2.68 21.70 2.83
CA MET A 143 -2.23 22.16 4.16
C MET A 143 -1.14 23.24 4.08
N GLY A 144 -0.54 23.46 2.91
CA GLY A 144 0.60 24.34 2.74
C GLY A 144 1.94 23.68 3.07
N ALA A 145 3.03 24.31 2.64
CA ALA A 145 4.37 23.74 2.72
C ALA A 145 4.84 23.49 4.17
N ASP A 146 4.54 24.40 5.10
CA ASP A 146 4.99 24.31 6.49
C ASP A 146 4.29 23.18 7.25
N ALA A 147 2.96 23.09 7.14
CA ALA A 147 2.20 21.99 7.72
C ALA A 147 2.56 20.65 7.07
N PHE A 148 2.83 20.64 5.76
CA PHE A 148 3.28 19.44 5.07
C PHE A 148 4.68 18.99 5.53
N GLY A 149 5.60 19.91 5.78
CA GLY A 149 6.90 19.60 6.36
C GLY A 149 6.78 18.93 7.73
N LYS A 150 5.89 19.44 8.59
CA LYS A 150 5.57 18.80 9.89
C LYS A 150 4.96 17.42 9.70
N TYR A 151 3.99 17.28 8.80
CA TYR A 151 3.37 16.01 8.44
C TYR A 151 4.40 14.97 8.00
N GLN A 152 5.33 15.34 7.12
CA GLN A 152 6.42 14.44 6.70
C GLN A 152 7.35 14.10 7.87
N GLY A 153 7.62 15.04 8.76
CA GLY A 153 8.38 14.82 9.99
C GLY A 153 7.72 13.87 10.99
N MET A 154 6.39 13.68 10.90
CA MET A 154 5.65 12.69 11.69
C MET A 154 5.77 11.26 11.13
N ASN A 155 6.41 11.09 9.97
CA ASN A 155 6.52 9.82 9.24
C ASN A 155 5.16 9.14 9.00
N LEU A 156 4.10 9.94 8.86
CA LEU A 156 2.74 9.50 8.63
C LEU A 156 2.49 9.35 7.12
N LYS A 157 1.78 8.28 6.72
CA LYS A 157 1.36 8.09 5.33
C LYS A 157 -0.09 8.54 5.11
N PRO A 158 -0.47 8.96 3.90
CA PRO A 158 -1.82 9.48 3.65
C PRO A 158 -2.92 8.46 3.96
N GLU A 159 -2.68 7.18 3.69
CA GLU A 159 -3.60 6.08 4.00
C GLU A 159 -3.75 5.80 5.50
N ASN A 160 -2.82 6.25 6.35
CA ASN A 160 -2.84 6.03 7.80
C ASN A 160 -3.62 7.13 8.55
N ILE A 161 -4.16 8.12 7.85
CA ILE A 161 -5.02 9.15 8.43
C ILE A 161 -6.40 8.53 8.69
N GLU A 162 -6.86 8.52 9.94
CA GLU A 162 -8.15 7.93 10.30
C GLU A 162 -9.28 8.95 10.15
N THR A 163 -10.16 8.66 9.20
CA THR A 163 -11.29 9.51 8.78
C THR A 163 -12.63 8.85 9.07
N GLY A 164 -12.63 7.65 9.65
CA GLY A 164 -13.80 6.78 9.79
C GLY A 164 -14.16 5.97 8.53
N PHE A 165 -13.54 6.27 7.38
CA PHE A 165 -13.69 5.47 6.16
C PHE A 165 -12.64 4.35 6.11
N ASP A 166 -13.12 3.12 5.92
CA ASP A 166 -12.29 1.93 5.74
C ASP A 166 -12.88 1.04 4.62
N PRO A 167 -12.25 1.00 3.42
CA PRO A 167 -12.74 0.22 2.30
C PRO A 167 -12.71 -1.30 2.55
N TRP A 168 -11.91 -1.78 3.51
CA TRP A 168 -11.89 -3.19 3.89
C TRP A 168 -13.16 -3.60 4.63
N LEU A 169 -13.69 -2.75 5.49
CA LEU A 169 -14.96 -3.02 6.18
C LEU A 169 -16.11 -3.14 5.18
N ASP A 170 -16.19 -2.21 4.21
CA ASP A 170 -17.17 -2.28 3.13
C ASP A 170 -17.04 -3.57 2.31
N TYR A 171 -15.80 -3.98 2.01
CA TYR A 171 -15.51 -5.20 1.25
C TYR A 171 -15.90 -6.47 2.01
N LEU A 172 -15.56 -6.54 3.30
CA LEU A 172 -15.93 -7.65 4.18
C LEU A 172 -17.44 -7.80 4.31
N GLN A 173 -18.17 -6.68 4.44
CA GLN A 173 -19.63 -6.69 4.48
C GLN A 173 -20.27 -7.16 3.17
N GLN A 174 -19.60 -6.93 2.03
CA GLN A 174 -20.06 -7.43 0.72
C GLN A 174 -19.79 -8.92 0.54
N LYS A 175 -18.66 -9.43 1.05
CA LYS A 175 -18.28 -10.85 0.97
C LYS A 175 -18.98 -11.76 1.99
N GLY A 176 -19.43 -11.19 3.11
CA GLY A 176 -20.20 -11.90 4.14
C GLY A 176 -21.70 -12.00 3.88
N LYS A 177 -22.18 -11.57 2.71
CA LYS A 177 -23.56 -11.73 2.22
C LYS A 177 -23.60 -12.76 1.10
#